data_AF-A0A223KQY1-F1
#
_entry.id   AF-A0A223KQY1-F1
#
_cell.length_a   1.000
_cell.length_b   1.000
_cell.length_c   1.000
_cell.angle_alpha   90.00
_cell.angle_beta   90.00
_cell.angle_gamma   90.00
#
_symmetry.space_group_name_H-M   'P 1'
#
loop_
_entity.id
_entity.type
_entity.pdbx_description
1 polymer ?
#
loop_
_entity_poly.entity_id
_entity_poly.type
_entity_poly.pdbx_seq_one_letter_code
_entity_poly.pdbx_strand_id
1 'polypeptide(L)'
;MPDYLEIGSFHIPSKWVMIVVTLIISFLIIKRMTSNQQHSKVVLDDVSNSLIIGFIVWKFSYILLQFHYAFSYPISILYFDGGSKGILLAFFIFYLFLFYRSKKTLIPLSFYTQISFQLFLVGSIIFHFIHILNNPLYFSIQITFAFIIFLLVWKNKDERIGEIQRYLLVYSFGQFFLQFYSPLQPFLLGFTVVHFICASIILWSVFHQLEGGYYEKKHNHY
;
A
#
# COMPACT_ATOMS: atom_id res chain seq x y z
N MET A 1 -12.77 17.51 4.41
CA MET A 1 -13.23 17.17 5.78
C MET A 1 -12.45 18.00 6.78
N PRO A 2 -13.00 18.31 7.96
CA PRO A 2 -12.22 18.89 9.05
C PRO A 2 -11.05 17.94 9.39
N ASP A 3 -9.89 18.50 9.71
CA ASP A 3 -8.70 17.73 10.11
C ASP A 3 -8.96 16.88 11.35
N TYR A 4 -10.03 17.20 12.10
CA TYR A 4 -10.44 16.57 13.33
C TYR A 4 -11.93 16.20 13.29
N LEU A 5 -12.25 15.05 13.85
CA LEU A 5 -13.59 14.67 14.27
C LEU A 5 -13.80 15.18 15.69
N GLU A 6 -14.85 15.98 15.87
CA GLU A 6 -15.22 16.54 17.16
C GLU A 6 -16.28 15.63 17.81
N ILE A 7 -15.93 15.01 18.93
CA ILE A 7 -16.88 14.25 19.77
C ILE A 7 -16.94 14.98 21.11
N GLY A 8 -17.89 15.91 21.24
CA GLY A 8 -17.96 16.79 22.40
C GLY A 8 -16.73 17.70 22.48
N SER A 9 -15.96 17.61 23.57
CA SER A 9 -14.72 18.37 23.79
C SER A 9 -13.46 17.68 23.24
N PHE A 10 -13.57 16.48 22.67
CA PHE A 10 -12.43 15.74 22.14
C PHE A 10 -12.28 15.94 20.62
N HIS A 11 -11.08 16.38 20.21
CA HIS A 11 -10.69 16.51 18.80
C HIS A 11 -9.81 15.31 18.41
N ILE A 12 -10.36 14.36 17.65
CA ILE A 12 -9.62 13.20 17.15
C ILE A 12 -9.23 13.47 15.70
N PRO A 13 -7.92 13.48 15.34
CA PRO A 13 -7.55 13.71 13.95
C PRO A 13 -8.15 12.64 13.04
N SER A 14 -8.78 13.04 11.95
CA SER A 14 -9.50 12.16 11.01
C SER A 14 -8.59 11.06 10.44
N LYS A 15 -7.30 11.35 10.32
CA LYS A 15 -6.23 10.41 9.95
C LYS A 15 -6.14 9.19 10.87
N TRP A 16 -6.36 9.35 12.18
CA TRP A 16 -6.35 8.22 13.12
C TRP A 16 -7.52 7.28 12.90
N VAL A 17 -8.70 7.84 12.69
CA VAL A 17 -9.89 7.06 12.37
C VAL A 17 -9.69 6.31 11.06
N MET A 18 -9.11 6.95 10.04
CA MET A 18 -8.75 6.31 8.78
C MET A 18 -7.80 5.11 8.98
N ILE A 19 -6.75 5.27 9.80
CA ILE A 19 -5.81 4.18 10.07
C ILE A 19 -6.52 3.01 10.76
N VAL A 20 -7.33 3.28 11.79
CA VAL A 20 -8.06 2.24 12.52
C VAL A 20 -9.02 1.50 11.60
N VAL A 21 -9.82 2.22 10.82
CA VAL A 21 -10.76 1.63 9.84
C VAL A 21 -10.02 0.79 8.80
N THR A 22 -8.90 1.29 8.28
CA THR A 22 -8.07 0.56 7.31
C THR A 22 -7.52 -0.73 7.91
N LEU A 23 -7.00 -0.69 9.14
CA LEU A 23 -6.46 -1.86 9.84
C LEU A 23 -7.55 -2.91 10.10
N ILE A 24 -8.74 -2.50 10.54
CA ILE A 24 -9.86 -3.43 10.79
C ILE A 24 -10.29 -4.11 9.48
N ILE A 25 -10.52 -3.33 8.41
CA ILE A 25 -10.98 -3.88 7.12
C ILE A 25 -9.89 -4.78 6.53
N SER A 26 -8.63 -4.36 6.61
CA SER A 26 -7.47 -5.15 6.16
C SER A 26 -7.38 -6.48 6.89
N PHE A 27 -7.54 -6.49 8.22
CA PHE A 27 -7.55 -7.72 9.01
C PHE A 27 -8.67 -8.68 8.59
N LEU A 28 -9.90 -8.16 8.39
CA LEU A 28 -11.03 -8.97 7.92
C LEU A 28 -10.77 -9.56 6.53
N ILE A 29 -10.18 -8.78 5.63
CA ILE A 29 -9.82 -9.20 4.27
C ILE A 29 -8.77 -10.31 4.30
N ILE A 30 -7.68 -10.15 5.05
CA ILE A 30 -6.64 -11.18 5.18
C ILE A 30 -7.26 -12.46 5.73
N LYS A 31 -7.98 -12.37 6.85
CA LYS A 31 -8.63 -13.53 7.48
C LYS A 31 -9.53 -14.27 6.49
N ARG A 32 -10.34 -13.55 5.71
CA ARG A 32 -11.22 -14.15 4.70
C ARG A 32 -10.45 -14.76 3.53
N MET A 33 -9.36 -14.14 3.09
CA MET A 33 -8.56 -14.66 1.99
C MET A 33 -7.78 -15.91 2.38
N THR A 34 -7.20 -15.93 3.57
CA THR A 34 -6.33 -17.00 4.00
C THR A 34 -7.10 -18.14 4.65
N SER A 35 -8.40 -17.99 4.94
CA SER A 35 -9.23 -18.99 5.66
C SER A 35 -9.15 -20.41 5.10
N ASN A 36 -8.96 -20.57 3.79
CA ASN A 36 -8.94 -21.88 3.12
C ASN A 36 -7.52 -22.38 2.82
N GLN A 37 -6.48 -21.69 3.31
CA GLN A 37 -5.09 -22.04 3.02
C GLN A 37 -4.40 -22.72 4.19
N GLN A 38 -3.54 -23.68 3.88
CA GLN A 38 -2.79 -24.46 4.87
C GLN A 38 -1.92 -23.59 5.79
N HIS A 39 -1.45 -22.44 5.28
CA HIS A 39 -0.61 -21.48 6.03
C HIS A 39 -1.38 -20.26 6.56
N SER A 40 -2.70 -20.37 6.69
CA SER A 40 -3.59 -19.24 7.00
C SER A 40 -3.14 -18.38 8.18
N LYS A 41 -2.85 -19.06 9.30
CA LYS A 41 -2.46 -18.41 10.55
C LYS A 41 -1.10 -17.74 10.45
N VAL A 42 -0.12 -18.42 9.83
CA VAL A 42 1.24 -17.90 9.66
C VAL A 42 1.23 -16.62 8.82
N VAL A 43 0.46 -16.62 7.73
CA VAL A 43 0.34 -15.46 6.84
C VAL A 43 -0.38 -14.31 7.52
N LEU A 44 -1.48 -14.60 8.23
CA LEU A 44 -2.20 -13.60 9.02
C LEU A 44 -1.26 -12.93 10.03
N ASP A 45 -0.55 -13.74 10.82
CA ASP A 45 0.39 -13.25 11.84
C ASP A 45 1.52 -12.43 11.20
N ASP A 46 2.09 -12.90 10.10
CA ASP A 46 3.19 -12.21 9.41
C ASP A 46 2.76 -10.85 8.87
N VAL A 47 1.63 -10.80 8.17
CA VAL A 47 1.13 -9.55 7.57
C VAL A 47 0.64 -8.59 8.65
N SER A 48 -0.09 -9.07 9.66
CA SER A 48 -0.52 -8.24 10.78
C SER A 48 0.66 -7.68 11.58
N ASN A 49 1.67 -8.50 11.87
CA ASN A 49 2.90 -8.02 12.52
C ASN A 49 3.62 -6.99 11.65
N SER A 50 3.68 -7.20 10.33
CA SER A 50 4.30 -6.24 9.41
C SER A 50 3.57 -4.90 9.43
N LEU A 51 2.23 -4.89 9.43
CA LEU A 51 1.43 -3.67 9.52
C LEU A 51 1.67 -2.93 10.85
N ILE A 52 1.74 -3.66 11.96
CA ILE A 52 2.04 -3.08 13.28
C ILE A 52 3.45 -2.47 13.29
N ILE A 53 4.45 -3.20 12.78
CA ILE A 53 5.83 -2.70 12.67
C ILE A 53 5.86 -1.45 11.79
N GLY A 54 5.21 -1.48 10.61
CA GLY A 54 5.12 -0.34 9.71
C GLY A 54 4.46 0.88 10.37
N PHE A 55 3.39 0.67 11.12
CA PHE A 55 2.72 1.74 11.88
C PHE A 55 3.63 2.34 12.96
N ILE A 56 4.35 1.50 13.72
CA ILE A 56 5.34 1.96 14.72
C ILE A 56 6.45 2.75 14.02
N VAL A 57 7.04 2.22 12.94
CA VAL A 57 8.08 2.91 12.17
C VAL A 57 7.57 4.25 11.65
N TRP A 58 6.37 4.32 11.10
CA TRP A 58 5.78 5.56 10.64
C TRP A 58 5.63 6.58 11.77
N LYS A 59 5.11 6.18 12.93
CA LYS A 59 4.92 7.07 14.08
C LYS A 59 6.25 7.56 14.65
N PHE A 60 7.22 6.67 14.82
CA PHE A 60 8.54 6.99 15.38
C PHE A 60 9.51 7.61 14.38
N SER A 61 9.22 7.54 13.08
CA SER A 61 10.03 8.23 12.07
C SER A 61 10.06 9.75 12.25
N TYR A 62 9.08 10.33 12.97
CA TYR A 62 9.16 11.72 13.40
C TYR A 62 10.44 12.00 14.20
N ILE A 63 10.84 11.10 15.10
CA ILE A 63 12.06 11.27 15.90
C ILE A 63 13.31 11.23 15.01
N LEU A 64 13.33 10.34 14.01
CA LEU A 64 14.46 10.20 13.10
C LEU A 64 14.56 11.38 12.12
N LEU A 65 13.43 11.85 11.61
CA LEU A 65 13.36 12.88 10.57
C LEU A 65 13.35 14.30 11.12
N GLN A 66 12.89 14.49 12.36
CA GLN A 66 12.76 15.77 13.05
C GLN A 66 13.45 15.73 14.42
N PHE A 67 14.68 15.21 14.45
CA PHE A 67 15.45 14.96 15.66
C PHE A 67 15.49 16.16 16.61
N HIS A 68 15.81 17.35 16.11
CA HIS A 68 15.89 18.57 16.91
C HIS A 68 14.57 18.93 17.62
N TYR A 69 13.44 18.82 16.90
CA TYR A 69 12.11 19.11 17.46
C TYR A 69 11.64 18.03 18.44
N ALA A 70 11.92 16.76 18.16
CA ALA A 70 11.53 15.65 19.02
C ALA A 70 12.18 15.74 20.42
N PHE A 71 13.45 16.16 20.49
CA PHE A 71 14.16 16.35 21.77
C PHE A 71 13.79 17.64 22.48
N SER A 72 13.53 18.71 21.73
CA SER A 72 13.15 20.00 22.33
C SER A 72 11.72 19.99 22.88
N TYR A 73 10.82 19.20 22.27
CA TYR A 73 9.42 19.11 22.66
C TYR A 73 8.96 17.64 22.70
N PRO A 74 9.26 16.88 23.76
CA PRO A 74 8.98 15.43 23.79
C PRO A 74 7.49 15.09 23.67
N ILE A 75 6.60 15.95 24.17
CA ILE A 75 5.14 15.80 24.06
C ILE A 75 4.67 15.85 22.60
N SER A 76 5.43 16.49 21.71
CA SER A 76 5.11 16.64 20.29
C SER A 76 4.98 15.29 19.57
N ILE A 77 5.65 14.23 20.05
CA ILE A 77 5.57 12.87 19.48
C ILE A 77 4.15 12.32 19.47
N LEU A 78 3.31 12.71 20.42
CA LEU A 78 1.90 12.28 20.47
C LEU A 78 1.11 12.88 19.30
N TYR A 79 1.40 14.13 18.94
CA TYR A 79 0.65 14.89 17.95
C TYR A 79 1.19 14.76 16.52
N PHE A 80 2.51 14.70 16.37
CA PHE A 80 3.14 14.64 15.06
C PHE A 80 3.38 13.21 14.60
N ASP A 81 3.46 13.07 13.28
CA ASP A 81 3.84 11.84 12.61
C ASP A 81 4.97 12.11 11.61
N GLY A 82 5.55 11.06 11.05
CA GLY A 82 6.65 11.20 10.08
C GLY A 82 6.26 11.79 8.74
N GLY A 83 4.99 12.14 8.53
CA GLY A 83 4.48 12.65 7.26
C GLY A 83 4.67 11.66 6.11
N SER A 84 4.83 12.21 4.89
CA SER A 84 5.04 11.42 3.66
C SER A 84 6.37 10.65 3.66
N LYS A 85 7.44 11.23 4.21
CA LYS A 85 8.75 10.57 4.34
C LYS A 85 8.69 9.38 5.29
N GLY A 86 7.98 9.52 6.41
CA GLY A 86 7.73 8.43 7.34
C GLY A 86 6.94 7.29 6.73
N ILE A 87 5.95 7.60 5.87
CA ILE A 87 5.17 6.58 5.15
C ILE A 87 6.07 5.76 4.24
N LEU A 88 6.98 6.41 3.49
CA LEU A 88 7.95 5.70 2.63
C LEU A 88 8.87 4.78 3.44
N LEU A 89 9.37 5.25 4.58
CA LEU A 89 10.19 4.44 5.48
C LEU A 89 9.41 3.23 6.02
N ALA A 90 8.17 3.44 6.44
CA ALA A 90 7.29 2.38 6.92
C ALA A 90 7.01 1.32 5.83
N PHE A 91 6.74 1.74 4.59
CA PHE A 91 6.58 0.83 3.46
C PHE A 91 7.85 0.02 3.20
N PHE A 92 9.03 0.66 3.26
CA PHE A 92 10.30 -0.03 3.07
C PHE A 92 10.54 -1.12 4.13
N ILE A 93 10.36 -0.78 5.42
CA ILE A 93 10.53 -1.75 6.52
C ILE A 93 9.47 -2.85 6.45
N PHE A 94 8.22 -2.53 6.09
CA PHE A 94 7.14 -3.50 5.88
C PHE A 94 7.54 -4.56 4.86
N TYR A 95 8.00 -4.16 3.66
CA TYR A 95 8.42 -5.11 2.64
C TYR A 95 9.69 -5.87 3.00
N LEU A 96 10.64 -5.24 3.70
CA LEU A 96 11.85 -5.90 4.18
C LEU A 96 11.51 -7.03 5.17
N PHE A 97 10.57 -6.78 6.07
CA PHE A 97 10.11 -7.79 7.03
C PHE A 97 9.41 -8.96 6.31
N LEU A 98 8.51 -8.68 5.36
CA LEU A 98 7.85 -9.72 4.56
C LEU A 98 8.84 -10.54 3.73
N PHE A 99 9.87 -9.91 3.17
CA PHE A 99 10.94 -10.59 2.47
C PHE A 99 11.69 -11.57 3.39
N TYR A 100 12.08 -11.10 4.58
CA TYR A 100 12.70 -11.95 5.58
C TYR A 100 11.79 -13.12 6.00
N ARG A 101 10.50 -12.85 6.21
CA ARG A 101 9.52 -13.89 6.56
C ARG A 101 9.33 -14.92 5.46
N SER A 102 9.22 -14.49 4.21
CA SER A 102 9.11 -15.39 3.05
C SER A 102 10.24 -16.41 2.99
N LYS A 103 11.49 -15.99 3.28
CA LYS A 103 12.63 -16.90 3.35
C LYS A 103 12.55 -17.87 4.53
N LYS A 104 12.02 -17.42 5.67
CA LYS A 104 11.92 -18.22 6.90
C LYS A 104 10.76 -19.22 6.88
N THR A 105 9.62 -18.87 6.28
CA THR A 105 8.40 -19.67 6.27
C THR A 105 8.25 -20.54 5.02
N LEU A 106 9.17 -20.41 4.05
CA LEU A 106 9.10 -21.05 2.72
C LEU A 106 7.84 -20.70 1.91
N ILE A 107 7.09 -19.68 2.34
CA ILE A 107 5.95 -19.14 1.60
C ILE A 107 6.51 -18.19 0.55
N PRO A 108 6.11 -18.33 -0.73
CA PRO A 108 6.69 -17.54 -1.80
C PRO A 108 6.37 -16.05 -1.62
N LEU A 109 7.37 -15.20 -1.87
CA LEU A 109 7.26 -13.75 -1.71
C LEU A 109 6.09 -13.17 -2.50
N SER A 110 5.81 -13.74 -3.67
CA SER A 110 4.68 -13.40 -4.52
C SER A 110 3.34 -13.43 -3.79
N PHE A 111 3.14 -14.40 -2.92
CA PHE A 111 1.91 -14.55 -2.14
C PHE A 111 1.77 -13.40 -1.13
N TYR A 112 2.85 -13.04 -0.45
CA TYR A 112 2.88 -11.85 0.41
C TYR A 112 2.66 -10.56 -0.38
N THR A 113 3.23 -10.44 -1.59
CA THR A 113 3.01 -9.26 -2.44
C THR A 113 1.58 -9.13 -2.92
N GLN A 114 0.90 -10.25 -3.23
CA GLN A 114 -0.52 -10.25 -3.63
C GLN A 114 -1.41 -9.76 -2.49
N ILE A 115 -1.22 -10.29 -1.29
CA ILE A 115 -1.96 -9.83 -0.11
C ILE A 115 -1.67 -8.35 0.15
N SER A 116 -0.40 -7.97 0.18
CA SER A 116 0.01 -6.59 0.44
C SER A 116 -0.55 -5.60 -0.59
N PHE A 117 -0.62 -5.99 -1.86
CA PHE A 117 -1.21 -5.18 -2.92
C PHE A 117 -2.72 -4.99 -2.71
N GLN A 118 -3.46 -6.03 -2.32
CA GLN A 118 -4.87 -5.89 -2.00
C GLN A 118 -5.12 -5.01 -0.77
N LEU A 119 -4.27 -5.11 0.25
CA LEU A 119 -4.32 -4.22 1.41
C LEU A 119 -4.06 -2.76 1.02
N PHE A 120 -3.10 -2.54 0.13
CA PHE A 120 -2.83 -1.23 -0.43
C PHE A 120 -4.06 -0.66 -1.18
N LEU A 121 -4.75 -1.47 -1.98
CA LEU A 121 -5.98 -1.05 -2.68
C LEU A 121 -7.08 -0.66 -1.68
N VAL A 122 -7.25 -1.42 -0.61
CA VAL A 122 -8.22 -1.10 0.46
C VAL A 122 -7.89 0.23 1.13
N GLY A 123 -6.63 0.43 1.53
CA GLY A 123 -6.16 1.69 2.09
C GLY A 123 -6.37 2.86 1.11
N SER A 124 -6.11 2.65 -0.18
CA SER A 124 -6.36 3.63 -1.24
C SER A 124 -7.85 3.97 -1.33
N ILE A 125 -8.75 2.99 -1.35
CA ILE A 125 -10.20 3.23 -1.42
C ILE A 125 -10.67 4.07 -0.22
N ILE A 126 -10.26 3.70 1.00
CA ILE A 126 -10.66 4.43 2.21
C ILE A 126 -10.11 5.86 2.19
N PHE A 127 -8.83 6.03 1.81
CA PHE A 127 -8.21 7.36 1.70
C PHE A 127 -8.98 8.25 0.71
N HIS A 128 -9.24 7.77 -0.50
CA HIS A 128 -9.93 8.56 -1.51
C HIS A 128 -11.40 8.81 -1.15
N PHE A 129 -12.05 7.86 -0.45
CA PHE A 129 -13.43 8.03 0.04
C PHE A 129 -13.55 9.19 1.03
N ILE A 130 -12.61 9.32 1.97
CA ILE A 130 -12.61 10.43 2.95
C ILE A 130 -12.43 11.78 2.24
N HIS A 131 -11.64 11.80 1.17
CA HIS A 131 -11.36 13.03 0.41
C HIS A 131 -12.36 13.30 -0.71
N ILE A 132 -13.41 12.49 -0.88
CA ILE A 132 -14.32 12.58 -2.02
C ILE A 132 -14.95 13.97 -2.19
N LEU A 133 -15.27 14.64 -1.08
CA LEU A 133 -15.89 15.97 -1.12
C LEU A 133 -14.92 17.08 -1.57
N ASN A 134 -13.60 16.86 -1.54
CA ASN A 134 -12.62 17.87 -1.94
C ASN A 134 -12.53 17.98 -3.48
N ASN A 135 -12.63 16.86 -4.20
CA ASN A 135 -12.68 16.81 -5.66
C ASN A 135 -13.49 15.57 -6.09
N PRO A 136 -14.83 15.66 -6.15
CA PRO A 136 -15.69 14.50 -6.32
C PRO A 136 -15.37 13.66 -7.54
N LEU A 137 -15.05 14.29 -8.67
CA LEU A 137 -14.73 13.57 -9.90
C LEU A 137 -13.44 12.77 -9.77
N TYR A 138 -12.34 13.40 -9.37
CA TYR A 138 -11.04 12.73 -9.24
C TYR A 138 -11.10 11.58 -8.22
N PHE A 139 -11.64 11.83 -7.04
CA PHE A 139 -11.69 10.83 -5.97
C PHE A 139 -12.68 9.69 -6.30
N SER A 140 -13.80 9.96 -6.98
CA SER A 140 -14.72 8.90 -7.41
C SER A 140 -14.10 7.98 -8.45
N ILE A 141 -13.33 8.53 -9.39
CA ILE A 141 -12.59 7.74 -10.39
C ILE A 141 -11.54 6.87 -9.70
N GLN A 142 -10.80 7.43 -8.75
CA GLN A 142 -9.79 6.70 -7.98
C GLN A 142 -10.39 5.52 -7.19
N ILE A 143 -11.50 5.75 -6.50
CA ILE A 143 -12.24 4.71 -5.76
C ILE A 143 -12.71 3.61 -6.72
N THR A 144 -13.36 4.00 -7.81
CA THR A 144 -13.92 3.06 -8.80
C THR A 144 -12.81 2.22 -9.42
N PHE A 145 -11.70 2.85 -9.82
CA PHE A 145 -10.56 2.18 -10.41
C PHE A 145 -9.91 1.19 -9.44
N ALA A 146 -9.61 1.63 -8.20
CA ALA A 146 -9.04 0.76 -7.18
C ALA A 146 -9.98 -0.41 -6.81
N PHE A 147 -11.29 -0.16 -6.76
CA PHE A 147 -12.30 -1.17 -6.47
C PHE A 147 -12.42 -2.22 -7.58
N ILE A 148 -12.40 -1.80 -8.86
CA ILE A 148 -12.41 -2.73 -9.99
C ILE A 148 -11.18 -3.64 -9.94
N ILE A 149 -9.98 -3.07 -9.76
CA ILE A 149 -8.75 -3.88 -9.66
C ILE A 149 -8.83 -4.82 -8.45
N PHE A 150 -9.32 -4.34 -7.31
CA PHE A 150 -9.51 -5.19 -6.12
C PHE A 150 -10.41 -6.40 -6.41
N LEU A 151 -11.55 -6.18 -7.08
CA LEU A 151 -12.46 -7.27 -7.46
C LEU A 151 -11.83 -8.25 -8.44
N LEU A 152 -11.06 -7.77 -9.42
CA LEU A 152 -10.36 -8.63 -10.37
C LEU A 152 -9.34 -9.54 -9.68
N VAL A 153 -8.50 -8.99 -8.80
CA VAL A 153 -7.54 -9.78 -8.01
C VAL A 153 -8.27 -10.73 -7.04
N TRP A 154 -9.41 -10.31 -6.47
CA TRP A 154 -10.20 -11.13 -5.57
C TRP A 154 -10.87 -12.32 -6.26
N LYS A 155 -11.32 -12.16 -7.50
CA LYS A 155 -11.91 -13.25 -8.28
C LYS A 155 -10.86 -14.29 -8.67
N ASN A 156 -9.63 -13.84 -8.90
CA ASN A 156 -8.56 -14.63 -9.47
C ASN A 156 -7.49 -15.01 -8.42
N LYS A 157 -7.94 -15.41 -7.22
CA LYS A 157 -7.04 -15.67 -6.07
C LYS A 157 -6.03 -16.80 -6.27
N ASP A 158 -6.35 -17.75 -7.14
CA ASP A 158 -5.53 -18.94 -7.40
C ASP A 158 -4.48 -18.71 -8.50
N GLU A 159 -4.42 -17.49 -9.05
CA GLU A 159 -3.48 -17.16 -10.12
C GLU A 159 -2.01 -17.16 -9.65
N ARG A 160 -1.12 -17.62 -10.54
CA ARG A 160 0.32 -17.73 -10.28
C ARG A 160 1.00 -16.36 -10.20
N ILE A 161 2.26 -16.37 -9.74
CA ILE A 161 3.16 -15.21 -9.56
C ILE A 161 3.20 -14.24 -10.76
N GLY A 162 3.09 -14.73 -12.00
CA GLY A 162 3.11 -13.86 -13.19
C GLY A 162 1.86 -13.00 -13.36
N GLU A 163 0.72 -13.44 -12.82
CA GLU A 163 -0.56 -12.76 -13.03
C GLU A 163 -0.75 -11.58 -12.07
N ILE A 164 -0.19 -11.63 -10.85
CA ILE A 164 -0.23 -10.47 -9.94
C ILE A 164 0.54 -9.27 -10.49
N GLN A 165 1.63 -9.53 -11.22
CA GLN A 165 2.41 -8.49 -11.90
C GLN A 165 1.56 -7.79 -12.97
N ARG A 166 0.66 -8.50 -13.66
CA ARG A 166 -0.27 -7.89 -14.62
C ARG A 166 -1.18 -6.88 -13.95
N TYR A 167 -1.78 -7.22 -12.80
CA TYR A 167 -2.66 -6.28 -12.10
C TYR A 167 -1.90 -5.06 -11.55
N LEU A 168 -0.70 -5.29 -11.03
CA LEU A 168 0.18 -4.24 -10.54
C LEU A 168 0.62 -3.29 -11.66
N LEU A 169 0.90 -3.82 -12.85
CA LEU A 169 1.21 -3.05 -14.06
C LEU A 169 -0.02 -2.22 -14.48
N VAL A 170 -1.19 -2.85 -14.64
CA VAL A 170 -2.42 -2.15 -15.05
C VAL A 170 -2.78 -1.04 -14.06
N TYR A 171 -2.70 -1.32 -12.76
CA TYR A 171 -2.93 -0.32 -11.73
C TYR A 171 -1.93 0.84 -11.82
N SER A 172 -0.63 0.54 -11.95
CA SER A 172 0.43 1.56 -12.03
C SER A 172 0.28 2.42 -13.28
N PHE A 173 -0.07 1.81 -14.41
CA PHE A 173 -0.33 2.52 -15.66
C PHE A 173 -1.54 3.45 -15.52
N GLY A 174 -2.66 2.97 -14.97
CA GLY A 174 -3.82 3.80 -14.71
C GLY A 174 -3.52 4.96 -13.75
N GLN A 175 -2.79 4.70 -12.67
CA GLN A 175 -2.37 5.74 -11.73
C GLN A 175 -1.49 6.80 -12.37
N PHE A 176 -0.56 6.41 -13.27
CA PHE A 176 0.29 7.35 -13.98
C PHE A 176 -0.53 8.42 -14.72
N PHE A 177 -1.62 8.03 -15.40
CA PHE A 177 -2.49 8.99 -16.09
C PHE A 177 -3.42 9.75 -15.15
N LEU A 178 -4.04 9.06 -14.19
CA LEU A 178 -4.94 9.71 -13.23
C LEU A 178 -4.22 10.80 -12.44
N GLN A 179 -2.93 10.61 -12.17
CA GLN A 179 -2.15 11.52 -11.35
C GLN A 179 -1.92 12.90 -11.99
N PHE A 180 -2.08 13.06 -13.31
CA PHE A 180 -2.09 14.38 -13.96
C PHE A 180 -3.28 15.25 -13.54
N TYR A 181 -4.39 14.64 -13.13
CA TYR A 181 -5.58 15.32 -12.62
C TYR A 181 -5.57 15.47 -11.09
N SER A 182 -4.49 15.05 -10.44
CA SER A 182 -4.40 15.06 -8.99
C SER A 182 -4.30 16.49 -8.47
N PRO A 183 -4.96 16.82 -7.35
CA PRO A 183 -4.76 18.09 -6.66
C PRO A 183 -3.39 18.18 -5.95
N LEU A 184 -2.56 17.14 -6.02
CA LEU A 184 -1.25 17.10 -5.38
C LEU A 184 -0.24 18.00 -6.10
N GLN A 185 0.58 18.71 -5.31
CA GLN A 185 1.62 19.58 -5.84
C GLN A 185 2.65 18.78 -6.66
N PRO A 186 3.07 19.28 -7.84
CA PRO A 186 4.12 18.66 -8.62
C PRO A 186 5.44 18.70 -7.85
N PHE A 187 6.20 17.62 -7.94
CA PHE A 187 7.52 17.51 -7.31
C PHE A 187 8.62 18.03 -8.23
N LEU A 188 8.68 17.52 -9.47
CA LEU A 188 9.70 17.88 -10.45
C LEU A 188 9.09 17.93 -11.86
N LEU A 189 9.29 19.04 -12.58
CA LEU A 189 8.87 19.20 -13.99
C LEU A 189 7.37 18.88 -14.24
N GLY A 190 6.50 19.17 -13.28
CA GLY A 190 5.06 18.86 -13.36
C GLY A 190 4.69 17.44 -12.92
N PHE A 191 5.65 16.57 -12.64
CA PHE A 191 5.42 15.21 -12.16
C PHE A 191 5.42 15.14 -10.63
N THR A 192 4.47 14.41 -10.07
CA THR A 192 4.45 14.06 -8.65
C THR A 192 5.31 12.83 -8.34
N VAL A 193 5.65 12.61 -7.07
CA VAL A 193 6.37 11.42 -6.60
C VAL A 193 5.69 10.11 -7.02
N VAL A 194 4.35 10.10 -7.07
CA VAL A 194 3.57 8.93 -7.48
C VAL A 194 3.88 8.53 -8.93
N HIS A 195 4.08 9.49 -9.84
CA HIS A 195 4.47 9.17 -11.23
C HIS A 195 5.80 8.43 -11.31
N PHE A 196 6.81 8.86 -10.53
CA PHE A 196 8.11 8.19 -10.48
C PHE A 196 8.02 6.78 -9.91
N ILE A 197 7.21 6.58 -8.86
CA ILE A 197 6.96 5.25 -8.29
C ILE A 197 6.26 4.35 -9.33
N CYS A 198 5.19 4.84 -9.97
CA CYS A 198 4.48 4.09 -11.00
C CYS A 198 5.37 3.75 -12.19
N ALA A 199 6.19 4.70 -12.67
CA ALA A 199 7.12 4.46 -13.77
C ALA A 199 8.17 3.39 -13.43
N SER A 200 8.69 3.41 -12.21
CA SER A 200 9.64 2.40 -11.70
C SER A 200 9.03 1.01 -11.70
N ILE A 201 7.77 0.90 -11.24
CA ILE A 201 7.01 -0.35 -11.20
C ILE A 201 6.69 -0.87 -12.61
N ILE A 202 6.30 0.03 -13.53
CA ILE A 202 6.00 -0.33 -14.92
C ILE A 202 7.26 -0.90 -15.59
N LEU A 203 8.40 -0.21 -15.45
CA LEU A 203 9.67 -0.68 -16.01
C LEU A 203 10.03 -2.06 -15.46
N TRP A 204 10.00 -2.22 -14.14
CA TRP A 204 10.30 -3.51 -13.49
C TRP A 204 9.37 -4.64 -13.97
N SER A 205 8.07 -4.36 -14.10
CA SER A 205 7.08 -5.35 -14.54
C SER A 205 7.29 -5.76 -16.00
N VAL A 206 7.62 -4.81 -16.88
CA VAL A 206 7.91 -5.09 -18.30
C VAL A 206 9.19 -5.90 -18.45
N PHE A 207 10.27 -5.54 -17.74
CA PHE A 207 11.53 -6.31 -17.78
C PHE A 207 11.31 -7.76 -17.34
N HIS A 208 10.58 -7.98 -16.25
CA HIS A 208 10.31 -9.34 -15.76
C HIS A 208 9.41 -10.16 -16.70
N GLN A 209 8.44 -9.53 -17.38
CA GLN A 209 7.63 -10.21 -18.40
C GLN A 209 8.44 -10.60 -19.64
N LEU A 210 9.37 -9.74 -20.07
CA LEU A 210 10.27 -10.04 -21.19
C LEU A 210 11.20 -11.21 -20.85
N GLU A 211 11.77 -11.24 -19.64
CA GLU A 211 12.62 -12.35 -19.18
C GLU A 211 11.84 -13.67 -19.12
N GLY A 212 10.61 -13.67 -18.57
CA GLY A 212 9.76 -14.86 -18.51
C GLY A 212 9.45 -15.46 -19.90
N GLY A 213 9.17 -14.61 -20.90
CA GLY A 213 8.93 -15.04 -22.27
C GLY A 213 10.17 -15.59 -23.01
N TYR A 214 11.37 -15.19 -22.58
CA TYR A 214 12.63 -15.74 -23.12
C TYR A 214 12.93 -17.15 -22.61
N TYR A 215 12.57 -17.48 -21.37
CA TYR A 215 12.76 -18.82 -20.80
C TYR A 215 11.79 -19.85 -21.39
N GLU A 216 10.54 -19.45 -21.65
CA GLU A 216 9.51 -20.35 -22.20
C GLU A 216 9.81 -20.76 -23.65
N LYS A 217 10.39 -19.85 -24.46
CA LYS A 217 10.83 -20.15 -25.83
C LYS A 217 12.04 -21.09 -25.89
N LYS A 218 12.90 -21.11 -24.87
CA LYS A 218 14.12 -21.94 -24.85
C LYS A 218 13.83 -23.41 -24.50
N HIS A 219 12.71 -23.68 -23.80
CA HIS A 219 12.31 -25.04 -23.42
C HIS A 219 11.34 -25.73 -24.38
N ASN A 220 10.69 -25.00 -25.29
CA ASN A 220 9.84 -25.59 -26.34
C ASN A 220 10.61 -26.00 -27.61
N HIS A 221 11.95 -25.99 -27.57
CA HIS A 221 12.82 -26.38 -28.69
C HIS A 221 13.71 -27.60 -28.40
N TYR A 222 13.37 -28.41 -27.39
CA TYR A 222 14.02 -29.70 -27.12
C TYR A 222 13.00 -30.83 -27.15
#